data_AF-A0A8T5GH24-F1
#
_entry.id   AF-A0A8T5GH24-F1
#
_cell.length_a   1.000
_cell.length_b   1.000
_cell.length_c   1.000
_cell.angle_alpha   90.00
_cell.angle_beta   90.00
_cell.angle_gamma   90.00
#
_symmetry.space_group_name_H-M   'P 1'
#
loop_
_entity.id
_entity.type
_entity.pdbx_description
1 polymer ?
#
loop_
_entity_poly.entity_id
_entity_poly.type
_entity_poly.pdbx_seq_one_letter_code
_entity_poly.pdbx_strand_id
1 'polypeptide(L)'
;ANTSRDSPLLSLITYGEGYHNFHHTFQADYRNGHKWYHWDPSKWWIRGFSFVKMTSDLHKTPDKTIESRRMKTAYETKKIRSDGELKKNVQTLIDRLRKRYADLDAHRKALRAARKNKDGVSSQKRKRMCIALKMEIKSTKQAIAQIRDEFQQWMNGLPVMA
;
A
#
# COMPACT_ATOMS: atom_id res chain seq x y z
N ALA A 1 17.65 13.55 12.70
CA ALA A 1 17.82 13.86 11.27
C ALA A 1 18.04 12.54 10.54
N ASN A 2 17.09 12.11 9.71
CA ASN A 2 17.30 11.02 8.75
C ASN A 2 17.14 11.64 7.36
N THR A 3 18.27 12.08 6.80
CA THR A 3 18.38 12.79 5.52
C THR A 3 18.74 11.81 4.38
N SER A 4 18.49 10.52 4.54
CA SER A 4 18.61 9.57 3.44
C SER A 4 17.46 9.82 2.48
N ARG A 5 17.71 10.29 1.25
CA ARG A 5 16.69 10.30 0.19
C ARG A 5 16.82 8.98 -0.56
N ASP A 6 15.69 8.37 -0.94
CA ASP A 6 15.73 7.20 -1.82
C ASP A 6 16.42 7.62 -3.11
N SER A 7 17.47 6.90 -3.50
CA SER A 7 18.25 7.19 -4.70
C SER A 7 18.20 5.99 -5.64
N PRO A 8 17.37 6.04 -6.69
CA PRO A 8 17.29 4.97 -7.68
C PRO A 8 18.64 4.69 -8.36
N LEU A 9 19.45 5.73 -8.61
CA LEU A 9 20.79 5.59 -9.16
C LEU A 9 21.72 4.84 -8.19
N LEU A 10 21.68 5.20 -6.90
CA LEU A 10 22.43 4.47 -5.88
C LEU A 10 21.94 3.03 -5.78
N SER A 11 20.63 2.79 -5.89
CA SER A 11 20.06 1.43 -5.84
C SER A 11 20.57 0.55 -6.98
N LEU A 12 20.84 1.12 -8.16
CA LEU A 12 21.45 0.39 -9.28
C LEU A 12 22.87 -0.09 -8.93
N ILE A 13 23.69 0.80 -8.36
CA ILE A 13 25.09 0.53 -8.02
C ILE A 13 25.22 -0.39 -6.81
N THR A 14 24.31 -0.27 -5.85
CA THR A 14 24.33 -1.01 -4.57
C THR A 14 23.38 -2.21 -4.56
N TYR A 15 22.93 -2.67 -5.73
CA TYR A 15 22.04 -3.83 -5.84
C TYR A 15 20.75 -3.75 -4.99
N GLY A 16 20.17 -2.55 -4.86
CA GLY A 16 18.88 -2.31 -4.23
C GLY A 16 18.92 -1.57 -2.91
N GLU A 17 20.09 -1.40 -2.29
CA GLU A 17 20.23 -0.69 -0.99
C GLU A 17 19.80 0.78 -1.06
N GLY A 18 19.82 1.40 -2.25
CA GLY A 18 19.42 2.80 -2.44
C GLY A 18 17.99 3.19 -2.01
N TYR A 19 17.12 2.24 -1.65
CA TYR A 19 15.79 2.47 -1.06
C TYR A 19 15.80 2.48 0.49
N HIS A 20 16.82 3.11 1.08
CA HIS A 20 17.03 3.15 2.53
C HIS A 20 15.83 3.67 3.33
N ASN A 21 15.02 4.61 2.85
CA ASN A 21 13.87 5.08 3.64
C ASN A 21 12.82 4.00 3.80
N PHE A 22 12.58 3.23 2.74
CA PHE A 22 11.65 2.12 2.81
C PHE A 22 12.20 1.03 3.72
N HIS A 23 13.46 0.61 3.50
CA HIS A 23 14.08 -0.44 4.28
C HIS A 23 14.13 -0.11 5.78
N HIS A 24 14.54 1.11 6.17
CA HIS A 24 14.53 1.53 7.58
C HIS A 24 13.12 1.68 8.17
N THR A 25 12.14 2.10 7.37
CA THR A 25 10.75 2.25 7.88
C THR A 25 10.07 0.88 8.05
N PHE A 26 10.43 -0.09 7.22
CA PHE A 26 9.80 -1.41 7.17
C PHE A 26 10.85 -2.53 7.15
N GLN A 27 11.71 -2.57 8.17
CA GLN A 27 12.84 -3.52 8.27
C GLN A 27 12.41 -4.99 8.25
N ALA A 28 11.18 -5.28 8.66
CA ALA A 28 10.63 -6.63 8.60
C ALA A 28 10.22 -7.05 7.16
N ASP A 29 10.07 -6.12 6.22
CA ASP A 29 9.78 -6.44 4.82
C ASP A 29 11.06 -6.95 4.16
N TYR A 30 11.00 -8.14 3.55
CA TYR A 30 12.18 -8.74 2.91
C TYR A 30 12.72 -7.94 1.70
N ARG A 31 12.01 -6.88 1.27
CA ARG A 31 12.32 -6.08 0.09
C ARG A 31 12.92 -4.74 0.50
N ASN A 32 13.95 -4.29 -0.22
CA ASN A 32 14.44 -2.92 -0.11
C ASN A 32 13.52 -1.95 -0.86
N GLY A 33 12.96 -2.38 -2.00
CA GLY A 33 12.00 -1.60 -2.78
C GLY A 33 10.61 -2.22 -2.85
N HIS A 34 9.59 -1.57 -2.27
CA HIS A 34 8.23 -2.12 -2.24
C HIS A 34 7.52 -2.16 -3.61
N LYS A 35 7.89 -1.31 -4.57
CA LYS A 35 7.26 -1.31 -5.89
C LYS A 35 7.90 -2.35 -6.80
N TRP A 36 7.13 -2.82 -7.78
CA TRP A 36 7.59 -3.85 -8.70
C TRP A 36 8.73 -3.36 -9.59
N TYR A 37 8.71 -2.08 -9.98
CA TYR A 37 9.73 -1.43 -10.82
C TYR A 37 10.92 -0.88 -10.02
N HIS A 38 10.91 -0.99 -8.68
CA HIS A 38 12.09 -0.63 -7.89
C HIS A 38 13.19 -1.67 -8.14
N TRP A 39 14.37 -1.21 -8.53
CA TRP A 39 15.53 -2.06 -8.78
C TRP A 39 16.02 -2.67 -7.47
N ASP A 40 15.77 -3.96 -7.31
CA ASP A 40 16.12 -4.71 -6.11
C ASP A 40 16.33 -6.18 -6.52
N PRO A 41 17.54 -6.51 -7.00
CA PRO A 41 17.93 -7.86 -7.34
C PRO A 41 17.68 -8.86 -6.21
N SER A 42 17.93 -8.47 -4.95
CA SER A 42 17.74 -9.33 -3.78
C SER A 42 16.27 -9.80 -3.65
N LYS A 43 15.31 -8.89 -3.84
CA LYS A 43 13.86 -9.20 -3.86
C LYS A 43 13.50 -10.24 -4.92
N TRP A 44 14.16 -10.22 -6.07
CA TRP A 44 13.90 -11.20 -7.14
C TRP A 44 14.53 -12.55 -6.84
N TRP A 45 15.77 -12.57 -6.34
CA TRP A 45 16.45 -13.80 -5.94
C TRP A 45 15.71 -14.52 -4.81
N ILE A 46 15.38 -13.81 -3.73
CA ILE A 46 14.63 -14.36 -2.59
C ILE A 46 13.28 -14.93 -3.05
N ARG A 47 12.57 -14.20 -3.92
CA ARG A 47 11.31 -14.69 -4.49
C ARG A 47 11.51 -15.92 -5.38
N GLY A 48 12.61 -15.98 -6.14
CA GLY A 48 13.03 -17.13 -6.94
C GLY A 48 13.24 -18.37 -6.07
N PHE A 49 14.01 -18.21 -5.00
CA PHE A 49 14.30 -19.28 -4.03
C PHE A 49 13.07 -19.77 -3.28
N SER A 50 12.05 -18.93 -3.11
CA SER A 50 10.76 -19.35 -2.55
C SER A 50 10.03 -20.36 -3.45
N PHE A 51 10.19 -20.29 -4.78
CA PHE A 51 9.56 -21.26 -5.69
C PHE A 51 10.15 -22.67 -5.57
N VAL A 52 11.45 -22.76 -5.29
CA VAL A 52 12.15 -24.04 -5.02
C VAL A 52 12.12 -24.42 -3.54
N LYS A 53 11.29 -23.75 -2.73
CA LYS A 53 11.12 -23.98 -1.28
C LYS A 53 12.39 -23.82 -0.43
N MET A 54 13.39 -23.08 -0.92
CA MET A 54 14.62 -22.81 -0.17
C MET A 54 14.43 -21.67 0.83
N THR A 55 13.41 -20.83 0.65
CA THR A 55 13.00 -19.77 1.60
C THR A 55 11.48 -19.82 1.83
N SER A 56 11.04 -19.86 3.09
CA SER A 56 9.63 -19.76 3.51
C SER A 56 9.35 -18.45 4.25
N ASP A 57 8.07 -18.17 4.52
CA ASP A 57 7.63 -17.11 5.45
C ASP A 57 8.13 -15.69 5.15
N LEU A 58 8.25 -15.36 3.86
CA LEU A 58 8.63 -14.02 3.40
C LEU A 58 7.63 -12.97 3.89
N HIS A 59 8.06 -12.18 4.87
CA HIS A 59 7.24 -11.10 5.42
C HIS A 59 7.16 -9.93 4.45
N LYS A 60 5.93 -9.51 4.13
CA LYS A 60 5.66 -8.37 3.26
C LYS A 60 4.73 -7.39 3.96
N THR A 61 5.15 -6.13 4.04
CA THR A 61 4.32 -5.07 4.61
C THR A 61 3.08 -4.83 3.73
N PRO A 62 1.87 -4.80 4.32
CA PRO A 62 0.65 -4.51 3.57
C PRO A 62 0.63 -3.10 2.98
N ASP A 63 0.11 -2.95 1.76
CA ASP A 63 0.03 -1.65 1.07
C ASP A 63 -0.70 -0.58 1.90
N LYS A 64 -1.74 -0.96 2.64
CA LYS A 64 -2.48 -0.07 3.57
C LYS A 64 -1.58 0.57 4.63
N THR A 65 -0.62 -0.21 5.14
CA THR A 65 0.31 0.21 6.19
C THR A 65 1.36 1.15 5.61
N ILE A 66 1.93 0.78 4.46
CA ILE A 66 2.89 1.60 3.70
C ILE A 66 2.27 2.98 3.41
N GLU A 67 1.05 2.98 2.90
CA GLU A 67 0.39 4.21 2.49
C GLU A 67 -0.06 5.09 3.67
N SER A 68 -0.61 4.49 4.73
CA SER A 68 -0.95 5.24 5.96
C SER A 68 0.28 5.90 6.55
N ARG A 69 1.42 5.20 6.58
CA ARG A 69 2.68 5.74 7.09
C ARG A 69 3.18 6.87 6.20
N ARG A 70 3.13 6.70 4.87
CA ARG A 70 3.48 7.75 3.91
C ARG A 70 2.68 9.04 4.13
N MET A 71 1.36 8.94 4.30
CA MET A 71 0.50 10.11 4.57
C MET A 71 0.88 10.80 5.88
N LYS A 72 1.08 10.01 6.95
CA LYS A 72 1.51 10.54 8.26
C LYS A 72 2.87 11.25 8.18
N THR A 73 3.87 10.62 7.57
CA THR A 73 5.22 11.20 7.41
C THR A 73 5.19 12.47 6.56
N ALA A 74 4.38 12.52 5.50
CA ALA A 74 4.24 13.71 4.66
C ALA A 74 3.69 14.91 5.46
N TYR A 75 2.69 14.67 6.30
CA TYR A 75 2.15 15.69 7.21
C TYR A 75 3.21 16.15 8.24
N GLU A 76 3.90 15.22 8.89
CA GLU A 76 4.94 15.51 9.89
C GLU A 76 6.12 16.31 9.30
N THR A 77 6.47 16.06 8.03
CA THR A 77 7.63 16.70 7.37
C THR A 77 7.39 18.18 7.05
N LYS A 78 6.16 18.62 6.78
CA LYS A 78 5.87 20.02 6.41
C LYS A 78 6.06 21.03 7.56
N LYS A 79 6.47 20.59 8.77
CA LYS A 79 6.66 21.46 9.97
C LYS A 79 5.49 22.41 10.22
N ILE A 80 4.28 22.00 9.86
CA ILE A 80 3.07 22.82 10.03
C ILE A 80 2.83 23.00 11.52
N ARG A 81 2.49 24.22 11.96
CA ARG A 81 2.08 24.45 13.36
C ARG A 81 0.97 23.46 13.68
N SER A 82 1.19 22.64 14.70
CA SER A 82 0.27 21.60 15.14
C SER A 82 -1.05 22.23 15.62
N ASP A 83 -1.98 22.44 14.70
CA ASP A 83 -3.38 22.68 15.02
C ASP A 83 -4.07 21.33 15.27
N GLY A 84 -4.83 21.24 16.36
CA GLY A 84 -5.58 20.04 16.73
C GLY A 84 -6.57 19.63 15.63
N GLU A 85 -7.12 20.59 14.90
CA GLU A 85 -8.05 20.33 13.80
C GLU A 85 -7.35 19.69 12.59
N LEU A 86 -6.19 20.20 12.19
CA LEU A 86 -5.38 19.64 11.10
C LEU A 86 -5.00 18.18 11.38
N LYS A 87 -4.56 17.89 12.61
CA LYS A 87 -4.21 16.52 13.03
C LYS A 87 -5.41 15.59 12.97
N LYS A 88 -6.59 16.05 13.39
CA LYS A 88 -7.84 15.28 13.32
C LYS A 88 -8.25 14.98 11.87
N ASN A 89 -8.09 15.93 10.97
CA ASN A 89 -8.41 15.76 9.54
C ASN A 89 -7.49 14.72 8.88
N VAL A 90 -6.18 14.78 9.14
CA VAL A 90 -5.22 13.76 8.65
C VAL A 90 -5.57 12.38 9.17
N GLN A 91 -5.86 12.27 10.47
CA GLN A 91 -6.22 11.00 11.08
C GLN A 91 -7.50 10.42 10.45
N THR A 92 -8.51 11.28 10.19
CA THR A 92 -9.75 10.90 9.52
C THR A 92 -9.50 10.37 8.10
N LEU A 93 -8.62 11.01 7.31
CA LEU A 93 -8.26 10.54 5.98
C LEU A 93 -7.53 9.19 6.03
N ILE A 94 -6.61 9.02 6.98
CA ILE A 94 -5.89 7.75 7.18
C ILE A 94 -6.86 6.63 7.56
N ASP A 95 -7.83 6.90 8.44
CA ASP A 95 -8.79 5.88 8.87
C ASP A 95 -9.78 5.52 7.76
N ARG A 96 -10.23 6.51 6.96
CA ARG A 96 -10.98 6.27 5.72
C ARG A 96 -10.21 5.37 4.76
N LEU A 97 -8.93 5.67 4.54
CA LEU A 97 -8.05 4.88 3.67
C LEU A 97 -7.92 3.44 4.17
N ARG A 98 -7.62 3.25 5.46
CA ARG A 98 -7.49 1.93 6.09
C ARG A 98 -8.75 1.10 5.95
N LYS A 99 -9.92 1.72 6.17
CA LYS A 99 -11.22 1.07 5.98
C LYS A 99 -11.40 0.60 4.54
N ARG A 100 -11.13 1.45 3.54
CA ARG A 100 -11.25 1.05 2.12
C ARG A 100 -10.31 -0.09 1.72
N TYR A 101 -9.12 -0.16 2.31
CA TYR A 101 -8.25 -1.31 2.11
C TYR A 101 -8.79 -2.59 2.76
N ALA A 102 -9.43 -2.50 3.93
CA ALA A 102 -10.09 -3.64 4.57
C ALA A 102 -11.26 -4.15 3.72
N ASP A 103 -12.12 -3.24 3.22
CA ASP A 103 -13.21 -3.57 2.29
C ASP A 103 -12.67 -4.27 1.03
N LEU A 104 -11.57 -3.75 0.47
CA LEU A 104 -10.93 -4.33 -0.72
C LEU A 104 -10.42 -5.76 -0.47
N ASP A 105 -9.84 -6.03 0.70
CA ASP A 105 -9.40 -7.38 1.07
C ASP A 105 -10.60 -8.32 1.25
N ALA A 106 -11.66 -7.85 1.91
CA ALA A 106 -12.90 -8.60 2.10
C ALA A 106 -13.55 -8.96 0.76
N HIS A 107 -13.71 -8.01 -0.17
CA HIS A 107 -14.26 -8.28 -1.51
C HIS A 107 -13.40 -9.27 -2.30
N ARG A 108 -12.06 -9.19 -2.18
CA ARG A 108 -11.15 -10.15 -2.83
C ARG A 108 -11.29 -11.55 -2.25
N LYS A 109 -11.40 -11.68 -0.93
CA LYS A 109 -11.64 -12.97 -0.24
C LYS A 109 -12.99 -13.55 -0.64
N ALA A 110 -14.05 -12.73 -0.64
CA ALA A 110 -15.37 -13.12 -1.10
C ALA A 110 -15.36 -13.58 -2.57
N LEU A 111 -14.67 -12.88 -3.46
CA LEU A 111 -14.53 -13.29 -4.87
C LEU A 111 -13.79 -14.62 -5.02
N ARG A 112 -12.75 -14.87 -4.22
CA ARG A 112 -12.05 -16.16 -4.21
C ARG A 112 -12.95 -17.29 -3.71
N ALA A 113 -13.70 -17.05 -2.63
CA ALA A 113 -14.66 -18.01 -2.08
C ALA A 113 -15.77 -18.33 -3.09
N ALA A 114 -16.38 -17.30 -3.69
CA ALA A 114 -17.42 -17.43 -4.72
C ALA A 114 -16.97 -18.22 -5.97
N ARG A 115 -15.67 -18.18 -6.29
CA ARG A 115 -15.11 -18.98 -7.40
C ARG A 115 -14.90 -20.45 -7.02
N LYS A 116 -14.51 -20.71 -5.77
CA LYS A 116 -14.26 -22.06 -5.25
C LYS A 116 -15.55 -22.82 -4.96
N ASN A 117 -16.54 -22.13 -4.38
CA ASN A 117 -17.77 -22.76 -3.94
C ASN A 117 -18.67 -23.06 -5.16
N LYS A 118 -18.80 -24.35 -5.50
CA LYS A 118 -19.62 -24.84 -6.63
C LYS A 118 -20.92 -25.49 -6.15
N ASP A 119 -21.04 -25.73 -4.84
CA ASP A 119 -22.11 -26.53 -4.28
C ASP A 119 -23.35 -25.65 -3.99
N GLY A 120 -24.53 -26.13 -4.37
CA GLY A 120 -25.81 -25.50 -4.04
C GLY A 120 -26.16 -24.19 -4.76
N VAL A 121 -25.32 -23.68 -5.68
CA VAL A 121 -25.58 -22.41 -6.40
C VAL A 121 -25.53 -22.61 -7.92
N SER A 122 -26.63 -22.24 -8.60
CA SER A 122 -26.70 -22.22 -10.07
C SER A 122 -25.53 -21.45 -10.71
N SER A 123 -25.00 -21.99 -11.81
CA SER A 123 -23.89 -21.41 -12.57
C SER A 123 -24.13 -19.93 -12.92
N GLN A 124 -25.36 -19.57 -13.29
CA GLN A 124 -25.72 -18.19 -13.65
C GLN A 124 -25.74 -17.25 -12.44
N LYS A 125 -26.27 -17.70 -11.30
CA LYS A 125 -26.27 -16.95 -10.04
C LYS A 125 -24.84 -16.67 -9.57
N ARG A 126 -23.97 -17.67 -9.63
CA ARG A 126 -22.54 -17.54 -9.29
C ARG A 126 -21.80 -16.56 -10.21
N LYS A 127 -22.06 -16.61 -11.52
CA LYS A 127 -21.51 -15.64 -12.49
C LYS A 127 -21.92 -14.22 -12.13
N ARG A 128 -23.20 -13.97 -11.85
CA ARG A 128 -23.71 -12.65 -11.44
C ARG A 128 -23.03 -12.16 -10.16
N MET A 129 -22.91 -13.01 -9.14
CA MET A 129 -22.22 -12.68 -7.88
C MET A 129 -20.74 -12.33 -8.12
N CYS A 130 -20.02 -13.09 -8.95
CA CYS A 130 -18.63 -12.77 -9.28
C CYS A 130 -18.50 -11.44 -10.03
N ILE A 131 -19.46 -11.09 -10.90
CA ILE A 131 -19.48 -9.82 -11.62
C ILE A 131 -19.72 -8.67 -10.62
N ALA A 132 -20.69 -8.80 -9.72
CA ALA A 132 -20.96 -7.80 -8.68
C ALA A 132 -19.71 -7.53 -7.82
N LEU A 133 -19.08 -8.59 -7.29
CA LEU A 133 -17.85 -8.47 -6.50
C LEU A 133 -16.69 -7.81 -7.27
N LYS A 134 -16.57 -8.07 -8.58
CA LYS A 134 -15.57 -7.38 -9.42
C LYS A 134 -15.87 -5.88 -9.54
N MET A 135 -17.14 -5.50 -9.67
CA MET A 135 -17.57 -4.11 -9.73
C MET A 135 -17.32 -3.39 -8.40
N GLU A 136 -17.62 -4.03 -7.27
CA GLU A 136 -17.32 -3.53 -5.93
C GLU A 136 -15.81 -3.33 -5.72
N ILE A 137 -14.98 -4.29 -6.15
CA ILE A 137 -13.52 -4.15 -6.14
C ILE A 137 -13.07 -2.94 -6.97
N LYS A 138 -13.65 -2.75 -8.16
CA LYS A 138 -13.33 -1.61 -9.03
C LYS A 138 -13.71 -0.29 -8.35
N SER A 139 -14.93 -0.18 -7.83
CA SER A 139 -15.41 1.00 -7.11
C SER A 139 -14.56 1.30 -5.88
N THR A 140 -14.21 0.28 -5.08
CA THR A 140 -13.36 0.45 -3.89
C THR A 140 -11.97 0.97 -4.27
N LYS A 141 -11.39 0.50 -5.38
CA LYS A 141 -10.11 1.04 -5.90
C LYS A 141 -10.23 2.50 -6.32
N GLN A 142 -11.34 2.89 -6.95
CA GLN A 142 -11.59 4.29 -7.30
C GLN A 142 -11.73 5.16 -6.05
N ALA A 143 -12.43 4.68 -5.02
CA ALA A 143 -12.53 5.40 -3.73
C ALA A 143 -11.16 5.57 -3.05
N ILE A 144 -10.28 4.56 -3.11
CA ILE A 144 -8.90 4.67 -2.62
C ILE A 144 -8.13 5.74 -3.41
N ALA A 145 -8.28 5.77 -4.74
CA ALA A 145 -7.66 6.79 -5.58
C ALA A 145 -8.16 8.20 -5.22
N GLN A 146 -9.47 8.38 -5.05
CA GLN A 146 -10.05 9.66 -4.63
C GLN A 146 -9.51 10.15 -3.28
N ILE A 147 -9.37 9.26 -2.28
CA ILE A 147 -8.79 9.62 -0.97
C ILE A 147 -7.33 10.07 -1.13
N ARG A 148 -6.57 9.48 -2.05
CA ARG A 148 -5.19 9.91 -2.35
C ARG A 148 -5.18 11.30 -2.94
N ASP A 149 -6.04 11.56 -3.91
CA ASP A 149 -6.12 12.84 -4.60
C ASP A 149 -6.57 13.94 -3.62
N GLU A 150 -7.59 13.66 -2.80
CA GLU A 150 -8.05 14.53 -1.71
C GLU A 150 -6.91 14.87 -0.74
N PHE A 151 -6.15 13.85 -0.30
CA PHE A 151 -4.99 14.06 0.56
C PHE A 151 -3.90 14.92 -0.10
N GLN A 152 -3.61 14.70 -1.38
CA GLN A 152 -2.61 15.47 -2.12
C GLN A 152 -3.04 16.93 -2.31
N GLN A 153 -4.28 17.16 -2.74
CA GLN A 153 -4.84 18.50 -2.90
C GLN A 153 -4.82 19.27 -1.58
N TRP A 154 -5.28 18.62 -0.51
CA TRP A 154 -5.25 19.18 0.83
C TRP A 154 -3.81 19.52 1.27
N MET A 155 -2.88 18.58 1.12
CA MET A 155 -1.47 18.82 1.44
C MET A 155 -0.88 19.99 0.67
N ASN A 156 -1.22 20.15 -0.61
CA ASN A 156 -0.70 21.24 -1.45
C ASN A 156 -1.29 22.61 -1.05
N GLY A 157 -2.52 22.65 -0.54
CA GLY A 157 -3.18 23.87 -0.08
C GLY A 157 -2.72 24.38 1.30
N LEU A 158 -1.93 23.61 2.05
CA LEU A 158 -1.46 24.02 3.38
C LEU A 158 -0.35 25.09 3.27
N PRO A 159 -0.43 26.20 4.05
CA PRO A 159 0.61 27.20 4.08
C PRO A 159 1.91 26.57 4.60
N VAL A 160 3.00 26.77 3.86
CA VAL A 160 4.34 26.39 4.32
C VAL A 160 4.80 27.47 5.28
N MET A 161 5.09 27.13 6.54
CA MET A 161 5.74 28.07 7.43
C MET A 161 7.15 28.34 6.91
N ALA A 162 7.44 29.61 6.62
CA ALA A 162 8.76 30.08 6.23
C ALA A 162 9.78 29.88 7.35
#